data_AF-A0A1D6EBZ2-F1
#
_entry.id   AF-A0A1D6EBZ2-F1
#
_cell.length_a   1.000
_cell.length_b   1.000
_cell.length_c   1.000
_cell.angle_alpha   90.00
_cell.angle_beta   90.00
_cell.angle_gamma   90.00
#
_symmetry.space_group_name_H-M   'P 1'
#
loop_
_entity.id
_entity.type
_entity.pdbx_description
1 polymer ?
#
loop_
_entity_poly.entity_id
_entity_poly.type
_entity_poly.pdbx_seq_one_letter_code
_entity_poly.pdbx_strand_id
1 'polypeptide(L)'
;MGGRALLLLLLVSALVFQIHASDPLLYEPFDEDFEGRWVVSKKDEYQGVWRHAKSDGHEDYGLLVSEKARKYAIIKELDEPVTLKDGTVVLQFEVRLQNGLECGGAYIKYIRPQDAGWDAKEFDNETPYTIMFGPDKCGSTNKVHFILKHKNPKTGKYVEHHLKFPPSVPYDKLSHVYTAILKPDNEVKILVDGEEKKKANFLSADDFEPALIPSKTIPDPDDKKPEDWDERAKIPDPDAVKPDDWDEDAPMEIVDDEATKPEGWLDDEPEEIDDPEAAKPEDWDDEEDGEWEAPKIDNPKCEEAPGCGEWKRPMKQWRQG
;
A
#
# COMPACT_ATOMS: atom_id res chain seq x y z
N MET A 1 -65.37 9.53 -61.09
CA MET A 1 -64.61 8.36 -61.60
C MET A 1 -63.14 8.57 -61.21
N GLY A 2 -62.54 7.58 -60.56
CA GLY A 2 -61.09 7.38 -60.50
C GLY A 2 -60.32 8.05 -59.35
N GLY A 3 -59.72 7.24 -58.48
CA GLY A 3 -58.59 7.65 -57.64
C GLY A 3 -58.71 7.34 -56.14
N ARG A 4 -58.89 6.07 -55.74
CA ARG A 4 -58.68 5.65 -54.35
C ARG A 4 -57.37 4.89 -54.24
N ALA A 5 -56.53 5.43 -53.35
CA ALA A 5 -55.16 5.06 -53.11
C ALA A 5 -55.00 3.62 -52.61
N LEU A 6 -53.99 2.96 -53.18
CA LEU A 6 -53.46 1.68 -52.73
C LEU A 6 -52.44 1.99 -51.63
N LEU A 7 -52.80 1.79 -50.36
CA LEU A 7 -51.82 1.67 -49.27
C LEU A 7 -51.89 0.23 -48.75
N LEU A 8 -50.89 -0.56 -49.12
CA LEU A 8 -50.61 -1.87 -48.54
C LEU A 8 -50.19 -1.68 -47.07
N LEU A 9 -51.00 -2.23 -46.16
CA LEU A 9 -50.59 -2.47 -44.77
C LEU A 9 -49.59 -3.64 -44.74
N LEU A 10 -48.31 -3.32 -44.56
CA LEU A 10 -47.30 -4.26 -44.06
C LEU A 10 -47.42 -4.32 -42.53
N LEU A 11 -48.03 -5.39 -42.02
CA LEU A 11 -48.02 -5.78 -40.61
C LEU A 11 -46.60 -6.20 -40.22
N VAL A 12 -45.85 -5.30 -39.59
CA VAL A 12 -44.62 -5.63 -38.87
C VAL A 12 -45.02 -6.17 -37.50
N SER A 13 -45.02 -7.50 -37.35
CA SER A 13 -45.05 -8.14 -36.04
C SER A 13 -43.68 -7.95 -35.39
N ALA A 14 -43.52 -6.88 -34.61
CA ALA A 14 -42.43 -6.76 -33.67
C ALA A 14 -42.74 -7.67 -32.47
N LEU A 15 -42.13 -8.85 -32.41
CA LEU A 15 -41.99 -9.57 -31.16
C LEU A 15 -41.10 -8.72 -30.25
N VAL A 16 -41.74 -7.95 -29.36
CA VAL A 16 -41.07 -7.37 -28.20
C VAL A 16 -40.72 -8.53 -27.28
N PHE A 17 -39.48 -9.01 -27.37
CA PHE A 17 -38.89 -9.76 -26.27
C PHE A 17 -38.87 -8.82 -25.07
N GLN A 18 -39.86 -8.94 -24.20
CA GLN A 18 -39.80 -8.31 -22.89
C GLN A 18 -38.67 -8.99 -22.13
N ILE A 19 -37.52 -8.31 -22.08
CA ILE A 19 -36.43 -8.61 -21.16
C ILE A 19 -37.02 -8.40 -19.77
N HIS A 20 -37.49 -9.47 -19.14
CA HIS A 20 -37.90 -9.42 -17.75
C HIS A 20 -36.61 -9.40 -16.93
N ALA A 21 -36.32 -8.27 -16.28
CA ALA A 21 -35.37 -8.27 -15.19
C ALA A 21 -35.98 -9.11 -14.06
N SER A 22 -35.25 -10.09 -13.54
CA SER A 22 -35.66 -10.77 -12.31
C SER A 22 -35.75 -9.74 -11.19
N ASP A 23 -36.74 -9.89 -10.31
CA ASP A 23 -36.82 -9.03 -9.12
C ASP A 23 -35.51 -9.10 -8.32
N PRO A 24 -34.97 -7.95 -7.88
CA PRO A 24 -33.73 -7.93 -7.11
C PRO A 24 -33.98 -8.57 -5.74
N LEU A 25 -33.02 -9.38 -5.29
CA LEU A 25 -33.08 -9.98 -3.95
C LEU A 25 -33.07 -8.91 -2.84
N LEU A 26 -32.26 -7.87 -3.03
CA LEU A 26 -32.23 -6.68 -2.18
C LEU A 26 -32.08 -5.48 -3.11
N TYR A 27 -32.96 -4.51 -2.96
CA TYR A 27 -32.85 -3.20 -3.58
C TYR A 27 -33.14 -2.14 -2.53
N GLU A 28 -32.13 -1.31 -2.26
CA GLU A 28 -32.21 -0.23 -1.28
C GLU A 28 -31.84 1.09 -1.97
N PRO A 29 -32.82 1.89 -2.41
CA PRO A 29 -32.57 3.20 -2.98
C PRO A 29 -32.37 4.28 -1.91
N PHE A 30 -32.70 4.01 -0.65
CA PHE A 30 -32.75 4.99 0.43
C PHE A 30 -33.67 6.20 0.11
N ASP A 31 -34.75 6.02 -0.64
CA ASP A 31 -35.77 7.07 -0.81
C ASP A 31 -36.49 7.41 0.51
N GLU A 32 -36.58 6.42 1.40
CA GLU A 32 -37.10 6.54 2.77
C GLU A 32 -35.96 6.38 3.79
N ASP A 33 -36.22 6.79 5.04
CA ASP A 33 -35.27 6.65 6.14
C ASP A 33 -34.86 5.17 6.34
N PHE A 34 -33.62 4.93 6.72
CA PHE A 34 -33.08 3.59 6.98
C PHE A 34 -33.48 3.07 8.37
N GLU A 35 -33.92 3.93 9.28
CA GLU A 35 -34.33 3.53 10.63
C GLU A 35 -35.42 2.45 10.62
N GLY A 36 -35.22 1.39 11.40
CA GLY A 36 -36.11 0.22 11.46
C GLY A 36 -35.92 -0.78 10.32
N ARG A 37 -35.35 -0.37 9.18
CA ARG A 37 -35.04 -1.26 8.05
C ARG A 37 -33.62 -1.79 8.14
N TRP A 38 -32.69 -0.97 8.62
CA TRP A 38 -31.28 -1.29 8.85
C TRP A 38 -30.96 -1.22 10.35
N VAL A 39 -30.00 -2.03 10.78
CA VAL A 39 -29.57 -2.11 12.18
C VAL A 39 -28.15 -1.57 12.31
N VAL A 40 -27.99 -0.51 13.11
CA VAL A 40 -26.68 0.07 13.44
C VAL A 40 -26.03 -0.75 14.56
N SER A 41 -24.73 -1.03 14.41
CA SER A 41 -23.96 -1.73 15.44
C SER A 41 -23.88 -0.92 16.74
N LYS A 42 -23.90 -1.60 17.88
CA LYS A 42 -23.75 -1.02 19.22
C LYS A 42 -22.37 -1.26 19.82
N LYS A 43 -21.42 -1.83 19.08
CA LYS A 43 -20.06 -2.06 19.59
C LYS A 43 -19.34 -0.72 19.73
N ASP A 44 -18.59 -0.58 20.82
CA ASP A 44 -17.94 0.68 21.22
C ASP A 44 -16.97 1.26 20.19
N GLU A 45 -16.45 0.44 19.28
CA GLU A 45 -15.55 0.88 18.22
C GLU A 45 -16.26 1.60 17.06
N TYR A 46 -17.57 1.40 16.87
CA TYR A 46 -18.36 2.00 15.81
C TYR A 46 -19.14 3.21 16.32
N GLN A 47 -18.42 4.31 16.55
CA GLN A 47 -18.98 5.54 17.10
C GLN A 47 -19.53 6.50 16.03
N GLY A 48 -19.36 6.17 14.74
CA GLY A 48 -19.82 7.02 13.64
C GLY A 48 -21.34 7.05 13.54
N VAL A 49 -21.90 8.25 13.39
CA VAL A 49 -23.34 8.46 13.24
C VAL A 49 -23.74 8.43 11.76
N TRP A 50 -24.53 7.42 11.39
CA TRP A 50 -25.15 7.32 10.07
C TRP A 50 -26.24 8.38 9.91
N ARG A 51 -26.32 9.00 8.72
CA ARG A 51 -27.36 9.97 8.40
C ARG A 51 -28.05 9.62 7.09
N HIS A 52 -29.37 9.74 7.05
CA HIS A 52 -30.13 9.76 5.81
C HIS A 52 -30.15 11.20 5.30
N ALA A 53 -29.48 11.46 4.19
CA ALA A 53 -29.36 12.83 3.67
C ALA A 53 -29.11 12.83 2.16
N LYS A 54 -29.46 13.96 1.54
CA LYS A 54 -29.07 14.23 0.15
C LYS A 54 -27.58 14.52 0.08
N SER A 55 -26.95 14.00 -0.96
CA SER A 55 -25.56 14.36 -1.26
C SER A 55 -25.48 15.76 -1.86
N ASP A 56 -24.39 16.50 -1.60
CA ASP A 56 -24.23 17.86 -2.09
C ASP A 56 -24.36 17.92 -3.63
N GLY A 57 -25.36 18.66 -4.13
CA GLY A 57 -25.64 18.79 -5.55
C GLY A 57 -26.39 17.64 -6.21
N HIS A 58 -26.97 16.71 -5.44
CA HIS A 58 -27.84 15.64 -5.94
C HIS A 58 -29.22 15.71 -5.28
N GLU A 59 -30.25 15.23 -5.98
CA GLU A 59 -31.62 15.20 -5.46
C GLU A 59 -31.94 13.93 -4.68
N ASP A 60 -31.15 12.88 -4.89
CA ASP A 60 -31.35 11.56 -4.29
C ASP A 60 -30.82 11.51 -2.86
N TYR A 61 -31.54 10.77 -2.02
CA TYR A 61 -31.11 10.49 -0.66
C TYR A 61 -30.15 9.30 -0.65
N GLY A 62 -29.28 9.27 0.35
CA GLY A 62 -28.39 8.15 0.56
C GLY A 62 -27.96 8.05 2.02
N LEU A 63 -27.20 7.00 2.28
CA LEU A 63 -26.61 6.76 3.59
C LEU A 63 -25.27 7.49 3.72
N LEU A 64 -25.24 8.55 4.51
CA LEU A 64 -24.11 9.47 4.63
C LEU A 64 -23.22 9.16 5.83
N VAL A 65 -21.92 9.11 5.55
CA VAL A 65 -20.81 9.04 6.49
C VAL A 65 -20.21 10.45 6.63
N SER A 66 -20.49 11.13 7.74
CA SER A 66 -20.22 12.57 7.88
C SER A 66 -19.04 12.95 8.78
N GLU A 67 -18.55 12.03 9.62
CA GLU A 67 -17.53 12.32 10.63
C GLU A 67 -16.18 11.74 10.24
N LYS A 68 -15.13 12.55 10.36
CA LYS A 68 -13.75 12.13 10.09
C LYS A 68 -13.25 11.20 11.20
N ALA A 69 -12.40 10.24 10.83
CA ALA A 69 -11.73 9.32 11.75
C ALA A 69 -12.67 8.55 12.69
N ARG A 70 -13.87 8.20 12.19
CA ARG A 70 -14.83 7.32 12.88
C ARG A 70 -15.02 6.03 12.09
N LYS A 71 -15.26 4.93 12.80
CA LYS A 71 -15.68 3.67 12.18
C LYS A 71 -17.21 3.63 12.14
N TYR A 72 -17.72 3.01 11.09
CA TYR A 72 -19.14 2.87 10.82
C TYR A 72 -19.47 1.40 10.59
N ALA A 73 -20.57 0.93 11.18
CA ALA A 73 -21.10 -0.41 10.95
C ALA A 73 -22.63 -0.38 10.98
N ILE A 74 -23.22 -0.92 9.92
CA ILE A 74 -24.66 -1.07 9.77
C ILE A 74 -24.89 -2.35 8.97
N ILE A 75 -25.98 -3.05 9.26
CA ILE A 75 -26.32 -4.31 8.61
C ILE A 75 -27.80 -4.34 8.24
N LYS A 76 -28.10 -4.99 7.12
CA LYS A 76 -29.44 -5.38 6.69
C LYS A 76 -29.51 -6.90 6.67
N GLU A 77 -30.42 -7.46 7.44
CA GLU A 77 -30.77 -8.87 7.32
C GLU A 77 -31.62 -9.09 6.07
N LEU A 78 -31.33 -10.17 5.36
CA LEU A 78 -32.10 -10.64 4.22
C LEU A 78 -33.13 -11.66 4.69
N ASP A 79 -34.30 -11.70 4.05
CA ASP A 79 -35.36 -12.63 4.40
C ASP A 79 -34.94 -14.09 4.22
N GLU A 80 -34.13 -14.37 3.20
CA GLU A 80 -33.59 -15.70 2.91
C GLU A 80 -32.07 -15.66 2.62
N PRO A 81 -31.32 -16.70 3.04
CA PRO A 81 -29.90 -16.81 2.70
C PRO A 81 -29.67 -16.94 1.20
N VAL A 82 -28.70 -16.18 0.68
CA VAL A 82 -28.33 -16.22 -0.74
C VAL A 82 -27.46 -17.43 -1.05
N THR A 83 -27.90 -18.26 -1.98
CA THR A 83 -27.12 -19.39 -2.50
C THR A 83 -26.42 -19.02 -3.80
N LEU A 84 -25.08 -19.05 -3.81
CA LEU A 84 -24.26 -18.66 -4.97
C LEU A 84 -24.12 -19.77 -6.04
N LYS A 85 -24.86 -20.89 -5.95
CA LYS A 85 -24.63 -22.09 -6.78
C LYS A 85 -25.47 -22.15 -8.06
N ASP A 86 -26.71 -21.67 -7.98
CA ASP A 86 -27.74 -22.04 -8.95
C ASP A 86 -28.00 -20.94 -10.00
N GLY A 87 -27.26 -19.83 -9.96
CA GLY A 87 -27.43 -18.72 -10.87
C GLY A 87 -26.31 -17.69 -10.81
N THR A 88 -26.36 -16.73 -11.73
CA THR A 88 -25.47 -15.57 -11.73
C THR A 88 -25.88 -14.63 -10.60
N VAL A 89 -24.94 -14.28 -9.73
CA VAL A 89 -25.15 -13.34 -8.64
C VAL A 89 -24.47 -12.02 -8.99
N VAL A 90 -25.24 -10.93 -8.92
CA VAL A 90 -24.76 -9.58 -9.18
C VAL A 90 -24.80 -8.80 -7.88
N LEU A 91 -23.65 -8.28 -7.49
CA LEU A 91 -23.47 -7.44 -6.32
C LEU A 91 -23.16 -6.03 -6.84
N GLN A 92 -24.06 -5.08 -6.64
CA GLN A 92 -23.89 -3.73 -7.15
C GLN A 92 -24.27 -2.71 -6.11
N PHE A 93 -23.46 -1.66 -5.97
CA PHE A 93 -23.76 -0.50 -5.16
C PHE A 93 -23.02 0.71 -5.71
N GLU A 94 -23.49 1.90 -5.35
CA GLU A 94 -22.84 3.16 -5.71
C GLU A 94 -22.20 3.80 -4.49
N VAL A 95 -21.06 4.46 -4.71
CA VAL A 95 -20.36 5.23 -3.68
C VAL A 95 -19.95 6.57 -4.26
N ARG A 96 -20.18 7.62 -3.49
CA ARG A 96 -19.70 8.96 -3.80
C ARG A 96 -18.78 9.47 -2.70
N LEU A 97 -17.51 9.68 -3.04
CA LEU A 97 -16.50 10.21 -2.14
C LEU A 97 -16.49 11.75 -2.21
N GLN A 98 -17.53 12.39 -1.65
CA GLN A 98 -17.80 13.84 -1.80
C GLN A 98 -16.61 14.74 -1.43
N ASN A 99 -15.91 14.39 -0.35
CA ASN A 99 -14.74 15.13 0.14
C ASN A 99 -13.41 14.52 -0.30
N GLY A 100 -13.44 13.51 -1.18
CA GLY A 100 -12.32 12.62 -1.42
C GLY A 100 -12.09 11.63 -0.26
N LEU A 101 -11.17 10.70 -0.47
CA LEU A 101 -10.78 9.68 0.52
C LEU A 101 -9.26 9.60 0.59
N GLU A 102 -8.70 9.98 1.74
CA GLU A 102 -7.26 9.88 2.03
C GLU A 102 -6.92 8.52 2.65
N CYS A 103 -7.66 8.16 3.70
CA CYS A 103 -7.61 6.84 4.32
C CYS A 103 -8.99 6.42 4.83
N GLY A 104 -9.55 5.36 4.23
CA GLY A 104 -10.77 4.70 4.64
C GLY A 104 -11.26 3.68 3.61
N GLY A 105 -12.19 2.85 4.04
CA GLY A 105 -12.86 1.87 3.19
C GLY A 105 -14.34 2.21 3.03
N ALA A 106 -14.87 2.05 1.83
CA ALA A 106 -16.29 2.17 1.51
C ALA A 106 -16.78 0.90 0.81
N TYR A 107 -16.41 -0.25 1.37
CA TYR A 107 -16.79 -1.58 0.89
C TYR A 107 -17.97 -2.15 1.68
N ILE A 108 -18.63 -3.12 1.08
CA ILE A 108 -19.68 -3.91 1.71
C ILE A 108 -19.18 -5.32 2.03
N LYS A 109 -19.76 -5.94 3.06
CA LYS A 109 -19.53 -7.35 3.40
C LYS A 109 -20.84 -8.12 3.33
N TYR A 110 -20.82 -9.24 2.63
CA TYR A 110 -21.93 -10.20 2.59
C TYR A 110 -21.74 -11.20 3.72
N ILE A 111 -22.59 -11.08 4.73
CA ILE A 111 -22.49 -11.80 5.98
C ILE A 111 -23.03 -13.22 5.83
N ARG A 112 -22.38 -14.20 6.46
CA ARG A 112 -22.85 -15.59 6.52
C ARG A 112 -24.05 -15.70 7.45
N PRO A 113 -24.92 -16.69 7.27
CA PRO A 113 -25.93 -17.01 8.27
C PRO A 113 -25.28 -17.17 9.65
N GLN A 114 -25.79 -16.43 10.63
CA GLN A 114 -25.30 -16.44 12.00
C GLN A 114 -26.01 -17.53 12.81
N ASP A 115 -25.44 -17.89 13.95
CA ASP A 115 -26.04 -18.89 14.84
C ASP A 115 -27.34 -18.35 15.47
N ALA A 116 -28.22 -19.28 15.88
CA ALA A 116 -29.48 -18.93 16.51
C ALA A 116 -29.26 -18.08 17.78
N GLY A 117 -29.85 -16.87 17.80
CA GLY A 117 -29.73 -15.94 18.91
C GLY A 117 -28.67 -14.85 18.72
N TRP A 118 -27.97 -14.80 17.59
CA TRP A 118 -27.14 -13.65 17.22
C TRP A 118 -27.99 -12.38 17.03
N ASP A 119 -27.52 -11.25 17.58
CA ASP A 119 -28.18 -9.94 17.44
C ASP A 119 -27.41 -9.09 16.41
N ALA A 120 -28.12 -8.57 15.41
CA ALA A 120 -27.57 -7.64 14.41
C ALA A 120 -26.89 -6.40 15.02
N LYS A 121 -27.25 -6.00 16.24
CA LYS A 121 -26.59 -4.91 16.97
C LYS A 121 -25.17 -5.26 17.40
N GLU A 122 -24.81 -6.54 17.42
CA GLU A 122 -23.45 -6.99 17.71
C GLU A 122 -22.57 -7.09 16.46
N PHE A 123 -23.09 -6.69 15.29
CA PHE A 123 -22.33 -6.69 14.04
C PHE A 123 -21.00 -5.92 14.16
N ASP A 124 -19.92 -6.55 13.74
CA ASP A 124 -18.57 -6.01 13.78
C ASP A 124 -17.69 -6.55 12.64
N ASN A 125 -16.42 -6.16 12.66
CA ASN A 125 -15.46 -6.55 11.62
C ASN A 125 -15.15 -8.05 11.63
N GLU A 126 -15.27 -8.70 12.79
CA GLU A 126 -14.99 -10.13 12.99
C GLU A 126 -16.16 -11.03 12.58
N THR A 127 -17.36 -10.45 12.47
CA THR A 127 -18.58 -11.13 12.08
C THR A 127 -18.34 -11.98 10.80
N PRO A 128 -18.62 -13.29 10.84
CA PRO A 128 -18.41 -14.21 9.72
C PRO A 128 -19.02 -13.73 8.41
N TYR A 129 -18.18 -13.44 7.41
CA TYR A 129 -18.63 -13.05 6.07
C TYR A 129 -18.20 -14.07 5.00
N THR A 130 -18.78 -13.95 3.80
CA THR A 130 -18.45 -14.74 2.60
C THR A 130 -17.73 -13.91 1.56
N ILE A 131 -18.24 -12.70 1.25
CA ILE A 131 -17.66 -11.80 0.24
C ILE A 131 -17.44 -10.43 0.87
N MET A 132 -16.29 -9.83 0.65
CA MET A 132 -16.05 -8.40 0.86
C MET A 132 -15.77 -7.77 -0.50
N PHE A 133 -16.51 -6.72 -0.85
CA PHE A 133 -16.42 -6.08 -2.15
C PHE A 133 -16.56 -4.56 -2.05
N GLY A 134 -15.65 -3.83 -2.69
CA GLY A 134 -15.77 -2.38 -2.81
C GLY A 134 -14.45 -1.61 -2.69
N PRO A 135 -14.50 -0.27 -2.83
CA PRO A 135 -13.34 0.60 -2.77
C PRO A 135 -12.74 0.67 -1.36
N ASP A 136 -11.41 0.58 -1.29
CA ASP A 136 -10.60 0.85 -0.11
C ASP A 136 -9.35 1.61 -0.52
N LYS A 137 -9.13 2.75 0.14
CA LYS A 137 -7.99 3.62 -0.14
C LYS A 137 -7.41 4.11 1.16
N CYS A 138 -6.15 3.83 1.40
CA CYS A 138 -5.40 4.36 2.54
C CYS A 138 -3.92 4.55 2.19
N GLY A 139 -3.49 5.81 2.11
CA GLY A 139 -2.12 6.16 1.74
C GLY A 139 -1.78 5.67 0.32
N SER A 140 -0.74 4.85 0.19
CA SER A 140 -0.33 4.22 -1.07
C SER A 140 -1.24 3.07 -1.51
N THR A 141 -2.08 2.57 -0.61
CA THR A 141 -3.04 1.51 -0.92
C THR A 141 -4.25 2.11 -1.63
N ASN A 142 -4.53 1.65 -2.85
CA ASN A 142 -5.71 2.04 -3.63
C ASN A 142 -6.23 0.84 -4.41
N LYS A 143 -7.33 0.23 -3.95
CA LYS A 143 -7.89 -0.99 -4.54
C LYS A 143 -9.40 -1.07 -4.39
N VAL A 144 -10.06 -1.59 -5.41
CA VAL A 144 -11.40 -2.16 -5.28
C VAL A 144 -11.23 -3.60 -4.84
N HIS A 145 -11.46 -3.84 -3.56
CA HIS A 145 -11.38 -5.16 -2.99
C HIS A 145 -12.41 -6.09 -3.60
N PHE A 146 -11.98 -7.33 -3.83
CA PHE A 146 -12.85 -8.49 -3.91
C PHE A 146 -12.18 -9.62 -3.15
N ILE A 147 -12.78 -10.02 -2.02
CA ILE A 147 -12.26 -11.07 -1.15
C ILE A 147 -13.34 -12.12 -1.00
N LEU A 148 -12.99 -13.38 -1.28
CA LEU A 148 -13.83 -14.53 -0.99
C LEU A 148 -13.30 -15.27 0.24
N LYS A 149 -14.11 -15.37 1.29
CA LYS A 149 -13.81 -16.15 2.47
C LYS A 149 -14.40 -17.55 2.31
N HIS A 150 -13.56 -18.51 1.94
CA HIS A 150 -13.96 -19.87 1.61
C HIS A 150 -13.58 -20.88 2.71
N LYS A 151 -14.46 -21.84 2.99
CA LYS A 151 -14.17 -22.95 3.90
C LYS A 151 -13.42 -24.03 3.14
N ASN A 152 -12.17 -24.29 3.51
CA ASN A 152 -11.41 -25.38 2.92
C ASN A 152 -12.12 -26.72 3.26
N PRO A 153 -12.51 -27.54 2.26
CA PRO A 153 -13.27 -28.76 2.50
C PRO A 153 -12.47 -29.85 3.21
N LYS A 154 -11.13 -29.82 3.16
CA LYS A 154 -10.27 -30.80 3.83
C LYS A 154 -9.92 -30.40 5.26
N THR A 155 -9.54 -29.14 5.48
CA THR A 155 -9.09 -28.68 6.81
C THR A 155 -10.22 -28.10 7.65
N GLY A 156 -11.36 -27.78 7.04
CA GLY A 156 -12.50 -27.14 7.70
C GLY A 156 -12.28 -25.67 8.08
N LYS A 157 -11.08 -25.12 7.84
CA LYS A 157 -10.72 -23.73 8.16
C LYS A 157 -11.23 -22.77 7.09
N TYR A 158 -11.66 -21.59 7.52
CA TYR A 158 -11.98 -20.48 6.62
C TYR A 158 -10.70 -19.72 6.26
N VAL A 159 -10.50 -19.47 4.97
CA VAL A 159 -9.37 -18.70 4.45
C VAL A 159 -9.92 -17.57 3.59
N GLU A 160 -9.33 -16.39 3.71
CA GLU A 160 -9.63 -15.22 2.89
C GLU A 160 -8.77 -15.27 1.65
N HIS A 161 -9.40 -15.28 0.48
CA HIS A 161 -8.74 -15.30 -0.82
C HIS A 161 -8.93 -13.93 -1.47
N HIS A 162 -7.84 -13.20 -1.63
CA HIS A 162 -7.83 -11.83 -2.14
C HIS A 162 -7.63 -11.84 -3.65
N LEU A 163 -8.42 -11.06 -4.39
CA LEU A 163 -8.21 -10.84 -5.82
C LEU A 163 -6.82 -10.22 -6.08
N LYS A 164 -6.03 -10.87 -6.94
CA LYS A 164 -4.71 -10.39 -7.37
C LYS A 164 -4.85 -9.27 -8.39
N PHE A 165 -4.03 -8.24 -8.27
CA PHE A 165 -4.06 -7.04 -9.11
C PHE A 165 -5.49 -6.46 -9.25
N PRO A 166 -6.11 -6.06 -8.12
CA PRO A 166 -7.43 -5.44 -8.14
C PRO A 166 -7.37 -4.10 -8.88
N PRO A 167 -8.49 -3.65 -9.48
CA PRO A 167 -8.54 -2.34 -10.11
C PRO A 167 -8.47 -1.23 -9.05
N SER A 168 -7.98 -0.06 -9.44
CA SER A 168 -7.88 1.10 -8.55
C SER A 168 -9.22 1.83 -8.40
N VAL A 169 -9.43 2.47 -7.26
CA VAL A 169 -10.57 3.37 -7.03
C VAL A 169 -10.38 4.62 -7.91
N PRO A 170 -11.42 5.06 -8.66
CA PRO A 170 -11.41 6.33 -9.39
C PRO A 170 -11.03 7.52 -8.49
N TYR A 171 -10.29 8.48 -9.06
CA TYR A 171 -9.76 9.63 -8.34
C TYR A 171 -10.53 10.91 -8.68
N ASP A 172 -11.78 10.99 -8.25
CA ASP A 172 -12.60 12.20 -8.32
C ASP A 172 -13.65 12.25 -7.18
N LYS A 173 -14.64 13.16 -7.29
CA LYS A 173 -15.70 13.39 -6.30
C LYS A 173 -17.10 12.98 -6.80
N LEU A 174 -17.15 12.29 -7.93
CA LEU A 174 -18.37 11.84 -8.57
C LEU A 174 -18.86 10.53 -7.92
N SER A 175 -20.10 10.19 -8.22
CA SER A 175 -20.64 8.87 -7.88
C SER A 175 -20.06 7.84 -8.84
N HIS A 176 -19.58 6.73 -8.29
CA HIS A 176 -19.15 5.58 -9.07
C HIS A 176 -19.94 4.33 -8.69
N VAL A 177 -20.29 3.54 -9.70
CA VAL A 177 -21.01 2.28 -9.53
C VAL A 177 -20.02 1.13 -9.54
N TYR A 178 -19.99 0.34 -8.48
CA TYR A 178 -19.15 -0.85 -8.36
C TYR A 178 -20.01 -2.09 -8.52
N THR A 179 -19.66 -2.96 -9.46
CA THR A 179 -20.40 -4.19 -9.73
C THR A 179 -19.47 -5.40 -9.70
N ALA A 180 -19.79 -6.41 -8.90
CA ALA A 180 -19.18 -7.73 -8.96
C ALA A 180 -20.21 -8.74 -9.50
N ILE A 181 -19.88 -9.41 -10.60
CA ILE A 181 -20.71 -10.42 -11.23
C ILE A 181 -20.05 -11.77 -11.01
N LEU A 182 -20.69 -12.63 -10.22
CA LEU A 182 -20.27 -14.00 -9.96
C LEU A 182 -21.10 -14.94 -10.80
N LYS A 183 -20.45 -15.75 -11.63
CA LYS A 183 -21.11 -16.70 -12.51
C LYS A 183 -20.98 -18.14 -12.00
N PRO A 184 -21.92 -19.04 -12.36
CA PRO A 184 -21.86 -20.46 -11.99
C PRO A 184 -20.63 -21.21 -12.52
N ASP A 185 -19.97 -20.70 -13.56
CA ASP A 185 -18.74 -21.26 -14.14
C ASP A 185 -17.46 -20.87 -13.36
N ASN A 186 -17.62 -20.30 -12.16
CA ASN A 186 -16.57 -19.80 -11.28
C ASN A 186 -15.85 -18.53 -11.78
N GLU A 187 -16.38 -17.87 -12.80
CA GLU A 187 -15.90 -16.57 -13.25
C GLU A 187 -16.42 -15.45 -12.33
N VAL A 188 -15.54 -14.51 -12.00
CA VAL A 188 -15.90 -13.23 -11.39
C VAL A 188 -15.47 -12.10 -12.31
N LYS A 189 -16.37 -11.13 -12.50
CA LYS A 189 -16.08 -9.88 -13.20
C LYS A 189 -16.28 -8.72 -12.25
N ILE A 190 -15.32 -7.80 -12.23
CA ILE A 190 -15.42 -6.53 -11.51
C ILE A 190 -15.56 -5.42 -12.54
N LEU A 191 -16.67 -4.69 -12.45
CA LEU A 191 -16.96 -3.54 -13.27
C LEU A 191 -16.95 -2.29 -12.38
N VAL A 192 -16.47 -1.19 -12.95
CA VAL A 192 -16.58 0.15 -12.37
C VAL A 192 -17.22 1.03 -13.44
N ASP A 193 -18.34 1.66 -13.10
CA ASP A 193 -19.16 2.47 -14.00
C ASP A 193 -19.63 1.71 -15.25
N GLY A 194 -19.94 0.42 -15.09
CA GLY A 194 -20.35 -0.47 -16.17
C GLY A 194 -19.22 -0.95 -17.08
N GLU A 195 -17.98 -0.48 -16.89
CA GLU A 195 -16.81 -0.96 -17.62
C GLU A 195 -16.13 -2.12 -16.90
N GLU A 196 -15.87 -3.22 -17.60
CA GLU A 196 -15.10 -4.35 -17.05
C GLU A 196 -13.65 -3.93 -16.79
N LYS A 197 -13.28 -3.82 -15.51
CA LYS A 197 -11.90 -3.49 -15.08
C LYS A 197 -11.08 -4.71 -14.74
N LYS A 198 -11.73 -5.80 -14.33
CA LYS A 198 -11.05 -7.06 -14.00
C LYS A 198 -11.95 -8.25 -14.29
N LYS A 199 -11.32 -9.30 -14.80
CA LYS A 199 -11.87 -10.63 -14.96
C LYS A 199 -10.98 -11.63 -14.23
N ALA A 200 -11.57 -12.55 -13.49
CA ALA A 200 -10.86 -13.55 -12.71
C ALA A 200 -11.68 -14.86 -12.64
N ASN A 201 -11.04 -15.96 -12.29
CA ASN A 201 -11.69 -17.24 -12.02
C ASN A 201 -11.28 -17.77 -10.64
N PHE A 202 -12.25 -18.21 -9.84
CA PHE A 202 -12.00 -18.72 -8.49
C PHE A 202 -11.06 -19.94 -8.45
N LEU A 203 -11.00 -20.73 -9.54
CA LEU A 203 -10.16 -21.93 -9.62
C LEU A 203 -8.75 -21.63 -10.14
N SER A 204 -8.48 -20.40 -10.58
CA SER A 204 -7.17 -19.96 -11.07
C SER A 204 -6.27 -19.57 -9.90
N ALA A 205 -5.03 -20.09 -9.90
CA ALA A 205 -4.01 -19.70 -8.92
C ALA A 205 -3.41 -18.30 -9.19
N ASP A 206 -3.61 -17.78 -10.40
CA ASP A 206 -3.06 -16.49 -10.82
C ASP A 206 -3.98 -15.31 -10.49
N ASP A 207 -5.24 -15.60 -10.15
CA ASP A 207 -6.27 -14.59 -9.91
C ASP A 207 -6.51 -14.31 -8.41
N PHE A 208 -6.17 -15.24 -7.52
CA PHE A 208 -6.42 -15.11 -6.09
C PHE A 208 -5.20 -15.46 -5.23
N GLU A 209 -5.01 -14.72 -4.14
CA GLU A 209 -3.93 -14.91 -3.18
C GLU A 209 -4.47 -14.97 -1.74
N PRO A 210 -4.22 -16.06 -0.99
CA PRO A 210 -3.76 -17.36 -1.50
C PRO A 210 -4.75 -17.94 -2.53
N ALA A 211 -4.29 -18.88 -3.36
CA ALA A 211 -5.19 -19.58 -4.28
C ALA A 211 -6.24 -20.41 -3.52
N LEU A 212 -7.45 -20.51 -4.05
CA LEU A 212 -8.53 -21.32 -3.45
C LEU A 212 -8.19 -22.81 -3.52
N ILE A 213 -7.65 -23.23 -4.66
CA ILE A 213 -7.12 -24.56 -4.85
C ILE A 213 -5.63 -24.49 -4.46
N PRO A 214 -5.21 -25.14 -3.36
CA PRO A 214 -3.81 -25.16 -3.00
C PRO A 214 -2.98 -25.84 -4.10
N SER A 215 -1.71 -25.47 -4.19
CA SER A 215 -0.77 -26.10 -5.13
C SER A 215 -0.71 -27.62 -4.88
N LYS A 216 -0.56 -28.38 -5.97
CA LYS A 216 -0.43 -29.84 -5.90
C LYS A 216 0.84 -30.27 -5.16
N THR A 217 1.85 -29.42 -5.19
CA THR A 217 3.14 -29.61 -4.54
C THR A 217 3.32 -28.55 -3.46
N ILE A 218 3.93 -28.95 -2.35
CA ILE A 218 4.40 -28.05 -1.30
C ILE A 218 5.93 -28.16 -1.23
N PRO A 219 6.66 -27.10 -0.85
CA PRO A 219 8.06 -27.23 -0.49
C PRO A 219 8.21 -28.25 0.63
N ASP A 220 9.25 -29.08 0.58
CA ASP A 220 9.53 -30.05 1.61
C ASP A 220 10.03 -29.32 2.87
N PRO A 221 9.32 -29.40 4.02
CA PRO A 221 9.72 -28.69 5.24
C PRO A 221 11.04 -29.21 5.83
N ASP A 222 11.46 -30.43 5.47
CA ASP A 222 12.72 -31.02 5.92
C ASP A 222 13.89 -30.68 5.00
N ASP A 223 13.63 -30.04 3.85
CA ASP A 223 14.67 -29.61 2.92
C ASP A 223 15.51 -28.47 3.52
N LYS A 224 16.82 -28.64 3.47
CA LYS A 224 17.79 -27.68 3.99
C LYS A 224 18.84 -27.45 2.93
N LYS A 225 19.11 -26.17 2.66
CA LYS A 225 20.22 -25.76 1.82
C LYS A 225 21.53 -26.40 2.36
N PRO A 226 22.27 -27.17 1.54
CA PRO A 226 23.53 -27.78 1.96
C PRO A 226 24.57 -26.73 2.38
N GLU A 227 25.48 -27.11 3.28
CA GLU A 227 26.55 -26.22 3.77
C GLU A 227 27.55 -25.84 2.65
N ASP A 228 27.72 -26.71 1.65
CA ASP A 228 28.58 -26.52 0.48
C ASP A 228 27.90 -25.79 -0.68
N TRP A 229 26.66 -25.33 -0.49
CA TRP A 229 25.91 -24.64 -1.53
C TRP A 229 26.44 -23.22 -1.78
N ASP A 230 27.24 -23.06 -2.82
CA ASP A 230 27.80 -21.79 -3.25
C ASP A 230 26.82 -20.99 -4.11
N GLU A 231 26.36 -19.84 -3.61
CA GLU A 231 25.48 -18.91 -4.35
C GLU A 231 26.24 -17.81 -5.09
N ARG A 232 27.57 -17.81 -5.04
CA ARG A 232 28.38 -16.77 -5.68
C ARG A 232 28.28 -16.93 -7.20
N ALA A 233 27.61 -15.97 -7.84
CA ALA A 233 27.53 -15.91 -9.30
C ALA A 233 28.88 -15.65 -9.99
N LYS A 234 29.84 -15.08 -9.25
CA LYS A 234 31.20 -14.81 -9.72
C LYS A 234 32.19 -15.25 -8.66
N ILE A 235 33.25 -15.93 -9.09
CA ILE A 235 34.39 -16.30 -8.27
C ILE A 235 35.65 -15.62 -8.83
N PRO A 236 36.66 -15.31 -8.00
CA PRO A 236 37.98 -14.96 -8.50
C PRO A 236 38.47 -16.04 -9.45
N ASP A 237 39.12 -15.62 -10.53
CA ASP A 237 39.72 -16.55 -11.48
C ASP A 237 40.85 -17.31 -10.77
N PRO A 238 40.77 -18.64 -10.63
CA PRO A 238 41.79 -19.42 -9.94
C PRO A 238 43.15 -19.41 -10.67
N ASP A 239 43.18 -19.11 -11.96
CA ASP A 239 44.39 -19.05 -12.77
C ASP A 239 44.98 -17.62 -12.84
N ALA A 240 44.25 -16.61 -12.36
CA ALA A 240 44.74 -15.24 -12.31
C ALA A 240 45.80 -15.10 -11.20
N VAL A 241 47.05 -15.00 -11.63
CA VAL A 241 48.18 -14.65 -10.78
C VAL A 241 48.41 -13.14 -10.81
N LYS A 242 48.73 -12.60 -9.65
CA LYS A 242 49.15 -11.21 -9.49
C LYS A 242 50.41 -10.96 -10.36
N PRO A 243 50.44 -9.92 -11.21
CA PRO A 243 51.61 -9.58 -12.00
C PRO A 243 52.86 -9.25 -11.16
N ASP A 244 54.05 -9.49 -11.71
CA ASP A 244 55.33 -9.25 -11.03
C ASP A 244 55.59 -7.75 -10.71
N ASP A 245 54.94 -6.82 -11.41
CA ASP A 245 55.05 -5.37 -11.21
C ASP A 245 54.04 -4.81 -10.21
N TRP A 246 53.17 -5.64 -9.65
CA TRP A 246 52.21 -5.23 -8.65
C TRP A 246 52.81 -5.27 -7.25
N ASP A 247 53.16 -4.10 -6.74
CA ASP A 247 53.57 -3.89 -5.35
C ASP A 247 52.34 -3.55 -4.48
N GLU A 248 52.01 -4.42 -3.52
CA GLU A 248 50.91 -4.19 -2.55
C GLU A 248 51.29 -3.23 -1.42
N ASP A 249 52.59 -3.07 -1.18
CA ASP A 249 53.16 -2.27 -0.10
C ASP A 249 53.54 -0.86 -0.58
N ALA A 250 53.39 -0.58 -1.88
CA ALA A 250 53.66 0.74 -2.44
C ALA A 250 52.69 1.78 -1.84
N PRO A 251 53.22 2.86 -1.23
CA PRO A 251 52.37 3.89 -0.62
C PRO A 251 51.65 4.69 -1.72
N MET A 252 50.41 5.09 -1.43
CA MET A 252 49.59 5.90 -2.34
C MET A 252 50.21 7.29 -2.59
N GLU A 253 50.98 7.79 -1.64
CA GLU A 253 51.65 9.08 -1.70
C GLU A 253 53.13 8.93 -1.39
N ILE A 254 53.94 9.70 -2.12
CA ILE A 254 55.39 9.80 -1.91
C ILE A 254 55.75 11.24 -1.55
N VAL A 255 56.87 11.43 -0.87
CA VAL A 255 57.36 12.77 -0.55
C VAL A 255 57.63 13.54 -1.85
N ASP A 256 57.19 14.80 -1.92
CA ASP A 256 57.50 15.65 -3.06
C ASP A 256 58.91 16.25 -2.94
N ASP A 257 59.88 15.58 -3.55
CA ASP A 257 61.27 16.04 -3.58
C ASP A 257 61.46 17.36 -4.35
N GLU A 258 60.53 17.73 -5.22
CA GLU A 258 60.55 18.99 -6.00
C GLU A 258 60.01 20.18 -5.18
N ALA A 259 59.28 19.93 -4.10
CA ALA A 259 58.79 20.98 -3.22
C ALA A 259 59.96 21.63 -2.48
N THR A 260 60.03 22.95 -2.55
CA THR A 260 61.00 23.75 -1.79
C THR A 260 60.28 24.54 -0.73
N LYS A 261 60.93 24.73 0.42
CA LYS A 261 60.38 25.49 1.52
C LYS A 261 60.17 26.95 1.09
N PRO A 262 58.97 27.54 1.28
CA PRO A 262 58.72 28.93 0.93
C PRO A 262 59.66 29.90 1.67
N GLU A 263 60.12 30.95 0.98
CA GLU A 263 60.85 32.05 1.62
C GLU A 263 59.93 32.80 2.58
N GLY A 264 60.34 32.94 3.85
CA GLY A 264 59.56 33.61 4.90
C GLY A 264 58.80 32.69 5.86
N TRP A 265 58.96 31.37 5.75
CA TRP A 265 58.42 30.40 6.71
C TRP A 265 59.04 30.59 8.11
N LEU A 266 58.20 30.58 9.15
CA LEU A 266 58.60 30.84 10.53
C LEU A 266 58.82 29.52 11.29
N ASP A 267 60.05 28.96 11.27
CA ASP A 267 60.32 27.67 11.94
C ASP A 267 60.19 27.68 13.46
N ASP A 268 60.54 28.81 14.07
CA ASP A 268 60.63 28.95 15.53
C ASP A 268 59.30 29.34 16.18
N GLU A 269 58.27 29.63 15.38
CA GLU A 269 56.93 29.95 15.87
C GLU A 269 56.02 28.73 15.69
N PRO A 270 55.30 28.27 16.73
CA PRO A 270 54.40 27.14 16.61
C PRO A 270 53.18 27.51 15.75
N GLU A 271 52.61 26.53 15.04
CA GLU A 271 51.38 26.71 14.25
C GLU A 271 50.19 27.08 15.14
N GLU A 272 50.13 26.47 16.34
CA GLU A 272 49.11 26.74 17.34
C GLU A 272 49.72 27.27 18.64
N ILE A 273 49.08 28.26 19.26
CA ILE A 273 49.42 28.79 20.58
C ILE A 273 48.23 28.62 21.53
N ASP A 274 48.48 28.57 22.83
CA ASP A 274 47.43 28.56 23.84
C ASP A 274 46.63 29.88 23.78
N ASP A 275 45.30 29.79 23.81
CA ASP A 275 44.42 30.94 23.76
C ASP A 275 44.66 31.87 24.97
N PRO A 276 45.17 33.09 24.77
CA PRO A 276 45.47 34.01 25.87
C PRO A 276 44.20 34.56 26.56
N GLU A 277 43.03 34.41 25.95
CA GLU A 277 41.74 34.83 26.52
C GLU A 277 41.03 33.68 27.26
N ALA A 278 41.52 32.44 27.11
CA ALA A 278 40.96 31.31 27.83
C ALA A 278 41.45 31.31 29.29
N ALA A 279 40.48 31.26 30.21
CA ALA A 279 40.73 31.07 31.63
C ALA A 279 40.08 29.78 32.11
N LYS A 280 40.71 29.13 33.08
CA LYS A 280 40.17 27.93 33.73
C LYS A 280 38.76 28.23 34.29
N PRO A 281 37.73 27.45 33.93
CA PRO A 281 36.39 27.60 34.47
C PRO A 281 36.34 27.46 36.00
N GLU A 282 35.43 28.20 36.65
CA GLU A 282 35.27 28.16 38.11
C GLU A 282 34.77 26.80 38.64
N ASP A 283 34.14 26.00 37.79
CA ASP A 283 33.60 24.67 38.08
C ASP A 283 34.54 23.50 37.71
N TRP A 284 35.76 23.78 37.25
CA TRP A 284 36.74 22.75 36.88
C TRP A 284 37.48 22.19 38.09
N ASP A 285 37.43 20.88 38.28
CA ASP A 285 38.14 20.16 39.36
C ASP A 285 39.32 19.37 38.77
N ASP A 286 40.57 19.73 39.10
CA ASP A 286 41.74 19.04 38.53
C ASP A 286 41.87 17.57 38.96
N GLU A 287 41.23 17.16 40.06
CA GLU A 287 41.29 15.79 40.58
C GLU A 287 40.27 14.87 39.88
N GLU A 288 39.13 15.42 39.45
CA GLU A 288 38.07 14.68 38.75
C GLU A 288 38.12 14.87 37.21
N ASP A 289 38.47 16.07 36.72
CA ASP A 289 38.47 16.45 35.30
C ASP A 289 39.89 16.46 34.66
N GLY A 290 40.95 16.41 35.48
CA GLY A 290 42.36 16.45 35.05
C GLY A 290 42.97 17.86 35.01
N GLU A 291 44.29 17.97 34.79
CA GLU A 291 44.96 19.29 34.69
C GLU A 291 44.39 20.10 33.52
N TRP A 292 43.86 21.29 33.83
CA TRP A 292 43.32 22.17 32.79
C TRP A 292 44.43 22.70 31.87
N GLU A 293 44.30 22.44 30.57
CA GLU A 293 45.11 23.04 29.50
C GLU A 293 44.24 24.01 28.69
N ALA A 294 44.81 25.16 28.32
CA ALA A 294 44.10 26.13 27.51
C ALA A 294 43.84 25.56 26.10
N PRO A 295 42.68 25.88 25.49
CA PRO A 295 42.44 25.52 24.09
C PRO A 295 43.49 26.18 23.20
N LYS A 296 43.98 25.41 22.22
CA LYS A 296 44.94 25.91 21.23
C LYS A 296 44.20 26.67 20.13
N ILE A 297 44.76 27.82 19.74
CA ILE A 297 44.29 28.65 18.63
C ILE A 297 45.42 28.80 17.60
N ASP A 298 45.04 29.04 16.34
CA ASP A 298 45.99 29.33 15.28
C ASP A 298 46.82 30.56 15.65
N ASN A 299 48.15 30.45 15.56
CA ASN A 299 49.04 31.54 15.92
C ASN A 299 48.88 32.70 14.91
N PRO A 300 48.46 33.91 15.35
CA PRO A 300 48.20 35.03 14.43
C PRO A 300 49.41 35.45 13.59
N LYS A 301 50.64 35.17 14.06
CA LYS A 301 51.87 35.43 13.29
C LYS A 301 51.99 34.54 12.05
N CYS A 302 51.31 33.40 12.05
CA CYS A 302 51.32 32.43 10.96
C CYS A 302 50.35 32.81 9.85
N GLU A 303 49.35 33.65 10.14
CA GLU A 303 48.47 34.22 9.11
C GLU A 303 49.19 35.25 8.24
N GLU A 304 50.17 35.98 8.80
CA GLU A 304 50.95 36.98 8.08
C GLU A 304 52.17 36.37 7.34
N ALA A 305 52.47 35.09 7.56
CA ALA A 305 53.59 34.36 6.96
C ALA A 305 53.11 33.23 6.01
N PRO A 306 53.99 32.68 5.15
CA PRO A 306 53.65 31.51 4.33
C PRO A 306 53.37 30.22 5.13
N GLY A 307 53.74 30.18 6.40
CA GLY A 307 53.51 29.09 7.34
C GLY A 307 54.45 29.14 8.54
N CYS A 308 54.20 28.28 9.52
CA CYS A 308 54.88 28.23 10.81
C CYS A 308 55.26 26.81 11.20
N GLY A 309 56.10 26.66 12.22
CA GLY A 309 56.54 25.37 12.74
C GLY A 309 57.55 24.65 11.85
N GLU A 310 57.84 23.39 12.17
CA GLU A 310 58.81 22.61 11.40
C GLU A 310 58.25 22.28 10.00
N TRP A 311 58.83 22.87 8.95
CA TRP A 311 58.39 22.62 7.59
C TRP A 311 58.59 21.15 7.19
N LYS A 312 57.49 20.46 6.87
CA LYS A 312 57.50 19.11 6.30
C LYS A 312 57.20 19.19 4.81
N ARG A 313 57.98 18.43 4.03
CA ARG A 313 57.73 18.29 2.58
C ARG A 313 56.32 17.76 2.36
N PRO A 314 55.53 18.37 1.46
CA PRO A 314 54.21 17.86 1.14
C PRO A 314 54.33 16.48 0.49
N MET A 315 53.32 15.65 0.74
CA MET A 315 53.15 14.39 0.04
C MET A 315 52.50 14.66 -1.32
N LYS A 316 52.95 13.97 -2.37
CA LYS A 316 52.30 13.96 -3.68
C LYS A 316 51.81 12.57 -4.01
N GLN A 317 50.64 12.48 -4.63
CA GLN A 317 50.11 11.21 -5.11
C GLN A 317 51.09 10.58 -6.10
N TRP A 318 51.39 9.30 -5.89
CA TRP A 318 52.16 8.52 -6.85
C TRP A 318 51.39 8.48 -8.19
N ARG A 319 51.87 9.20 -9.19
CA ARG A 319 51.37 9.05 -10.56
C ARG A 319 52.20 7.97 -11.23
N GLN A 320 51.61 6.79 -11.41
CA GLN A 320 52.13 5.82 -12.37
C GLN A 320 52.14 6.50 -13.75
N GLY A 321 53.35 6.71 -14.29
CA GLY A 321 53.57 7.14 -15.67
C GLY A 321 53.67 5.94 -16.59
#